data_AF-A0A8D2QVD0-F1
#
_entry.id   AF-A0A8D2QVD0-F1
#
_cell.length_a   1.000
_cell.length_b   1.000
_cell.length_c   1.000
_cell.angle_alpha   90.00
_cell.angle_beta   90.00
_cell.angle_gamma   90.00
#
_symmetry.space_group_name_H-M   'P 1'
#
loop_
_entity.id
_entity.type
_entity.pdbx_description
1 polymer ?
#
loop_
_entity_poly.entity_id
_entity_poly.type
_entity_poly.pdbx_seq_one_letter_code
_entity_poly.pdbx_strand_id
1 'polypeptide(L)'
;MFLYCFSPGIFQLHITLTMVLYLPESLWTSFADGRVRLRIDNSCPQTPITVHQMFKDSLEKYGSLNALASKKNGKWEKITFSEYYCLSRKAAKSFLKELLCCTVSETWVQRSA
;
A
#
# COMPACT_ATOMS: atom_id res chain seq x y z
N MET A 1 48.50 -2.75 -2.79
CA MET A 1 48.01 -3.08 -4.14
C MET A 1 47.30 -4.43 -4.08
N PHE A 2 46.06 -4.47 -3.59
CA PHE A 2 45.17 -5.60 -3.80
C PHE A 2 43.97 -5.05 -4.58
N LEU A 3 44.04 -5.18 -5.90
CA LEU A 3 42.89 -4.99 -6.76
C LEU A 3 41.88 -6.08 -6.40
N TYR A 4 40.86 -5.74 -5.61
CA TYR A 4 39.67 -6.56 -5.52
C TYR A 4 38.99 -6.48 -6.90
N CYS A 5 39.16 -7.56 -7.66
CA CYS A 5 38.47 -7.79 -8.92
C CYS A 5 36.96 -7.88 -8.60
N PHE A 6 36.25 -6.75 -8.72
CA PHE A 6 34.83 -6.65 -8.44
C PHE A 6 34.05 -7.31 -9.58
N SER A 7 34.06 -8.63 -9.59
CA SER A 7 33.34 -9.43 -10.57
C SER A 7 31.84 -9.21 -10.35
N PRO A 8 31.06 -8.81 -11.39
CA PRO A 8 29.65 -8.44 -11.23
C PRO A 8 28.77 -9.57 -10.66
N GLY A 9 29.22 -10.83 -10.78
CA GLY A 9 28.53 -12.00 -10.20
C GLY A 9 28.57 -12.07 -8.67
N ILE A 10 29.66 -11.61 -8.03
CA ILE A 10 29.80 -11.65 -6.56
C ILE A 10 28.89 -10.59 -5.90
N PHE A 11 28.73 -9.44 -6.56
CA PHE A 11 27.83 -8.39 -6.09
C PHE A 11 26.36 -8.84 -6.17
N GLN A 12 25.96 -9.52 -7.24
CA GLN A 12 24.61 -10.07 -7.38
C GLN A 12 24.32 -11.19 -6.36
N LEU A 13 25.28 -12.09 -6.12
CA LEU A 13 25.13 -13.17 -5.14
C LEU A 13 25.01 -12.62 -3.70
N HIS A 14 25.73 -11.55 -3.38
CA HIS A 14 25.67 -10.90 -2.07
C HIS A 14 24.34 -10.18 -1.84
N ILE A 15 23.78 -9.53 -2.87
CA ILE A 15 22.44 -8.89 -2.81
C ILE A 15 21.34 -9.93 -2.63
N THR A 16 21.40 -11.05 -3.35
CA THR A 16 20.40 -12.13 -3.23
C THR A 16 20.49 -12.85 -1.88
N LEU A 17 21.68 -13.11 -1.36
CA LEU A 17 21.87 -13.72 -0.04
C LEU A 17 21.42 -12.80 1.11
N THR A 18 21.71 -11.49 1.04
CA THR A 18 21.25 -10.51 2.04
C THR A 18 19.74 -10.26 2.00
N MET A 19 19.11 -10.30 0.82
CA MET A 19 17.65 -10.17 0.69
C MET A 19 16.89 -11.35 1.31
N VAL A 20 17.40 -12.57 1.18
CA VAL A 20 16.79 -13.78 1.76
C VAL A 20 16.90 -13.81 3.28
N LEU A 21 18.00 -13.31 3.85
CA LEU A 21 18.19 -13.21 5.31
C LEU A 21 17.42 -12.07 5.99
N TYR A 22 16.89 -11.11 5.21
CA TYR A 22 16.16 -9.95 5.73
C TYR A 22 14.64 -10.02 5.51
N LEU A 23 14.14 -11.14 4.99
CA LEU A 23 12.70 -11.29 4.81
C LEU A 23 12.03 -11.35 6.18
N PRO A 24 11.11 -10.42 6.51
CA PRO A 24 10.45 -10.39 7.81
C PRO A 24 9.86 -11.76 8.13
N GLU A 25 10.03 -12.23 9.36
CA GLU A 25 9.44 -13.50 9.81
C GLU A 25 7.99 -13.30 10.29
N SER A 26 7.67 -12.10 10.78
CA SER A 26 6.33 -11.78 11.26
C SER A 26 5.32 -11.67 10.13
N LEU A 27 4.12 -12.21 10.36
CA LEU A 27 2.98 -12.13 9.44
C LEU A 27 2.10 -10.88 9.65
N TRP A 28 2.41 -10.06 10.66
CA TRP A 28 1.67 -8.84 11.00
C TRP A 28 2.56 -7.85 11.79
N THR A 29 2.18 -6.57 11.81
CA THR A 29 2.82 -5.52 12.60
C THR A 29 1.83 -4.38 12.87
N SER A 30 2.02 -3.66 13.96
CA SER A 30 1.33 -2.39 14.25
C SER A 30 2.20 -1.15 13.99
N PHE A 31 3.50 -1.33 13.70
CA PHE A 31 4.43 -0.24 13.41
C PHE A 31 4.21 0.30 12.00
N ALA A 32 4.26 1.62 11.84
CA ALA A 32 4.04 2.29 10.56
C ALA A 32 5.07 1.89 9.48
N ASP A 33 6.32 1.67 9.89
CA ASP A 33 7.45 1.21 9.05
C ASP A 33 7.73 -0.30 9.22
N GLY A 34 6.88 -1.01 9.96
CA GLY A 34 7.01 -2.43 10.19
C GLY A 34 6.91 -3.23 8.89
N ARG A 35 7.82 -4.17 8.69
CA ARG A 35 7.79 -5.10 7.54
C ARG A 35 7.15 -6.43 7.95
N VAL A 36 6.41 -7.04 7.03
CA VAL A 36 5.73 -8.33 7.24
C VAL A 36 5.96 -9.26 6.07
N ARG A 37 5.94 -10.56 6.32
CA ARG A 37 5.97 -11.59 5.29
C ARG A 37 4.62 -11.66 4.59
N LEU A 38 4.62 -11.60 3.27
CA LEU A 38 3.42 -11.88 2.49
C LEU A 38 3.07 -13.37 2.58
N ARG A 39 1.77 -13.67 2.73
CA ARG A 39 1.25 -15.04 2.71
C ARG A 39 1.17 -15.50 1.26
N ILE A 40 2.22 -16.17 0.80
CA ILE A 40 2.31 -16.74 -0.54
C ILE A 40 2.16 -18.26 -0.40
N ASP A 41 1.19 -18.81 -1.11
CA ASP A 41 0.99 -20.26 -1.22
C ASP A 41 1.53 -20.72 -2.57
N ASN A 42 2.42 -21.71 -2.59
CA ASN A 42 3.00 -22.24 -3.83
C ASN A 42 1.95 -22.89 -4.75
N SER A 43 0.78 -23.24 -4.22
CA SER A 43 -0.35 -23.74 -5.02
C SER A 43 -1.11 -22.62 -5.76
N CYS A 44 -0.88 -21.35 -5.39
CA CYS A 44 -1.50 -20.18 -6.00
C CYS A 44 -0.49 -19.49 -6.93
N PRO A 45 -0.58 -19.67 -8.26
CA PRO A 45 0.36 -19.06 -9.21
C PRO A 45 0.18 -17.55 -9.39
N GLN A 46 -0.81 -16.94 -8.74
CA GLN A 46 -1.13 -15.52 -8.87
C GLN A 46 -0.19 -14.68 -8.00
N THR A 47 0.43 -13.68 -8.63
CA THR A 47 1.21 -12.68 -7.90
C THR A 47 0.30 -11.91 -6.92
N PRO A 48 0.69 -11.76 -5.65
CA PRO A 48 -0.08 -10.96 -4.71
C PRO A 48 -0.24 -9.52 -5.21
N ILE A 49 -1.47 -9.02 -5.18
CA ILE A 49 -1.78 -7.62 -5.50
C ILE A 49 -2.45 -6.95 -4.31
N THR A 50 -2.25 -5.64 -4.19
CA THR A 50 -2.94 -4.82 -3.20
C THR A 50 -4.41 -4.63 -3.58
N VAL A 51 -5.26 -4.39 -2.57
CA VAL A 51 -6.68 -4.03 -2.81
C VAL A 51 -6.80 -2.83 -3.75
N HIS A 52 -5.87 -1.86 -3.65
CA HIS A 52 -5.84 -0.70 -4.55
C HIS A 52 -5.51 -1.05 -6.00
N GLN A 53 -4.57 -1.96 -6.24
CA GLN A 53 -4.29 -2.47 -7.59
C GLN A 53 -5.50 -3.20 -8.16
N MET A 54 -6.09 -4.12 -7.39
CA MET A 54 -7.32 -4.82 -7.78
C MET A 54 -8.47 -3.85 -8.12
N PHE A 55 -8.62 -2.76 -7.36
CA PHE A 55 -9.62 -1.74 -7.65
C PHE A 55 -9.30 -1.04 -8.98
N LYS A 56 -8.05 -0.61 -9.23
CA LYS A 56 -7.67 -0.02 -10.52
C LYS A 56 -7.99 -0.94 -11.71
N ASP A 57 -7.65 -2.23 -11.61
CA ASP A 57 -7.96 -3.21 -12.66
C ASP A 57 -9.47 -3.34 -12.90
N SER A 58 -10.27 -3.18 -11.84
CA SER A 58 -11.73 -3.17 -11.92
C SER A 58 -12.27 -1.92 -12.60
N LEU A 59 -11.60 -0.77 -12.47
CA LEU A 59 -11.99 0.47 -13.15
C LEU A 59 -11.83 0.36 -14.66
N GLU A 60 -10.75 -0.25 -15.12
CA GLU A 60 -10.49 -0.42 -16.56
C GLU A 60 -11.58 -1.25 -17.23
N LYS A 61 -12.12 -2.25 -16.51
CA LYS A 61 -13.13 -3.18 -17.05
C LYS A 61 -14.57 -2.72 -16.82
N TYR A 62 -14.85 -2.11 -15.67
CA TYR A 62 -16.20 -1.91 -15.17
C TYR A 62 -16.48 -0.47 -14.72
N GLY A 63 -15.62 0.49 -15.07
CA GLY A 63 -15.65 1.85 -14.54
C GLY A 63 -16.99 2.57 -14.64
N SER A 64 -17.78 2.32 -15.69
CA SER A 64 -19.11 2.92 -15.90
C SER A 64 -20.27 2.12 -15.29
N LEU A 65 -20.02 0.90 -14.80
CA LEU A 65 -21.04 0.07 -14.18
C LEU A 65 -21.28 0.48 -12.73
N ASN A 66 -22.50 0.26 -12.25
CA ASN A 66 -22.87 0.50 -10.85
C ASN A 66 -22.08 -0.43 -9.91
N ALA A 67 -21.36 0.16 -8.95
CA ALA A 67 -20.58 -0.57 -7.95
C ALA A 67 -21.33 -0.70 -6.62
N LEU A 68 -21.99 0.38 -6.20
CA LEU A 68 -22.68 0.46 -4.92
C LEU A 68 -24.06 1.11 -5.09
N ALA A 69 -25.00 0.68 -4.24
CA ALA A 69 -26.31 1.29 -4.12
C ALA A 69 -26.60 1.59 -2.65
N SER A 70 -27.12 2.77 -2.37
CA SER A 70 -27.55 3.19 -1.03
C SER A 70 -28.95 3.79 -1.10
N LYS A 71 -29.69 3.74 0.00
CA LYS A 71 -31.03 4.31 0.08
C LYS A 71 -30.98 5.64 0.82
N LYS A 72 -31.37 6.72 0.15
CA LYS A 72 -31.39 8.08 0.70
C LYS A 72 -32.77 8.68 0.48
N ASN A 73 -33.39 9.16 1.57
CA ASN A 73 -34.74 9.76 1.56
C ASN A 73 -35.78 8.90 0.80
N GLY A 74 -35.74 7.59 1.03
CA GLY A 74 -36.66 6.64 0.38
C GLY A 74 -36.29 6.25 -1.07
N LYS A 75 -35.35 6.93 -1.71
CA LYS A 75 -34.90 6.65 -3.09
C LYS A 75 -33.58 5.87 -3.10
N TRP A 76 -33.42 5.00 -4.08
CA TRP A 76 -32.15 4.31 -4.32
C TRP A 76 -31.23 5.21 -5.15
N GLU A 77 -30.07 5.52 -4.58
CA GLU A 77 -28.97 6.17 -5.27
C GLU A 77 -27.92 5.10 -5.59
N LYS A 78 -27.35 5.15 -6.80
CA LYS A 78 -26.30 4.25 -7.24
C LYS A 78 -25.10 5.07 -7.64
N ILE A 79 -23.92 4.53 -7.38
CA ILE A 79 -22.66 5.11 -7.84
C ILE A 79 -21.89 4.06 -8.64
N THR A 80 -21.17 4.54 -9.64
CA THR A 80 -20.32 3.73 -10.51
C THR A 80 -19.02 3.34 -9.83
N PHE A 81 -18.31 2.36 -10.39
CA PHE A 81 -16.95 2.02 -9.95
C PHE A 81 -16.01 3.23 -9.97
N SER A 82 -16.09 4.06 -11.02
CA SER A 82 -15.29 5.29 -11.14
C SER A 82 -15.59 6.31 -10.03
N GLU A 83 -16.86 6.54 -9.74
CA GLU A 83 -17.29 7.47 -8.68
C GLU A 83 -16.88 6.95 -7.30
N TYR A 84 -17.09 5.66 -7.05
CA TYR A 84 -16.69 5.03 -5.80
C TYR A 84 -15.18 5.17 -5.57
N TYR A 85 -14.36 4.88 -6.59
CA TYR A 85 -12.91 5.06 -6.49
C TYR A 85 -12.50 6.52 -6.20
N CYS A 86 -13.14 7.47 -6.87
CA CYS A 86 -12.88 8.90 -6.65
C CYS A 86 -13.19 9.31 -5.20
N LEU A 87 -14.34 8.86 -4.66
CA LEU A 87 -14.73 9.10 -3.27
C LEU A 87 -13.75 8.47 -2.29
N SER A 88 -13.36 7.21 -2.49
CA SER A 88 -12.34 6.53 -1.67
C SER A 88 -11.00 7.26 -1.68
N ARG A 89 -10.54 7.74 -2.85
CA ARG A 89 -9.31 8.53 -2.97
C ARG A 89 -9.39 9.87 -2.25
N LYS A 90 -10.54 10.54 -2.28
CA LYS A 90 -10.76 11.80 -1.54
C LYS A 90 -10.68 11.57 -0.03
N ALA A 91 -11.35 10.55 0.48
CA ALA A 91 -11.29 10.18 1.90
C ALA A 91 -9.88 9.74 2.33
N ALA A 92 -9.18 8.92 1.52
CA ALA A 92 -7.81 8.53 1.83
C ALA A 92 -6.86 9.75 1.90
N LYS A 93 -7.02 10.72 0.99
CA LYS A 93 -6.24 11.97 1.02
C LYS A 93 -6.52 12.82 2.26
N SER A 94 -7.76 12.86 2.77
CA SER A 94 -8.04 13.61 4.00
C SER A 94 -7.34 12.99 5.21
N PHE A 95 -7.25 11.65 5.29
CA PHE A 95 -6.48 11.00 6.37
C PHE A 95 -4.99 11.34 6.32
N LEU A 96 -4.41 11.39 5.11
CA LEU A 96 -3.01 11.81 4.95
C LEU A 96 -2.79 13.29 5.28
N LYS A 97 -3.77 14.15 4.98
CA LYS A 97 -3.70 15.58 5.33
C LYS A 97 -3.84 15.81 6.83
N GLU A 98 -4.71 15.07 7.52
CA GLU A 98 -4.85 15.15 8.98
C GLU A 98 -3.59 14.66 9.71
N LEU A 99 -2.88 13.67 9.16
CA LEU A 99 -1.56 13.26 9.66
C LEU A 99 -0.52 14.40 9.63
N LEU A 100 -0.60 15.31 8.65
CA LEU A 100 0.25 16.50 8.60
C LEU A 100 -0.12 17.54 9.67
N CYS A 101 -1.37 17.59 10.12
CA CYS A 101 -1.82 18.49 11.19
C CYS A 101 -1.37 17.98 12.57
N CYS A 102 -1.52 16.68 12.83
CA CYS A 102 -1.07 16.07 14.09
C CYS A 102 0.46 16.15 14.27
N THR A 103 1.24 15.88 13.23
CA THR A 103 2.72 15.99 13.30
C THR A 103 3.19 17.43 13.48
N VAL A 104 2.50 18.42 12.90
CA VAL A 104 2.80 19.84 13.15
C VAL A 104 2.46 20.22 14.59
N SER A 105 1.37 19.71 15.17
CA SER A 105 1.00 20.01 16.56
C SER A 105 2.04 19.52 17.59
N GLU A 106 2.68 18.37 17.35
CA GLU A 106 3.77 17.87 18.21
C GLU A 106 5.01 18.79 18.15
N THR A 107 5.36 19.30 16.96
CA THR A 107 6.51 20.21 16.81
C THR A 107 6.30 21.62 17.38
N TRP A 108 5.05 22.08 17.53
CA TRP A 108 4.74 23.35 18.23
C TRP A 108 4.75 23.20 19.74
N VAL A 109 4.36 22.06 20.30
CA VAL A 109 4.44 21.80 21.75
C VAL A 109 5.89 21.75 22.25
N GLN A 110 6.83 21.27 21.43
CA GLN A 110 8.25 21.20 21.81
C GLN A 110 9.05 22.50 21.56
N ARG A 111 8.49 23.52 20.91
CA ARG A 111 9.13 24.85 20.74
C ARG A 111 8.62 25.91 21.70
N SER A 112 7.65 25.57 22.55
CA SER A 112 7.06 26.49 23.53
C SER A 112 7.35 26.07 24.98
N ALA A 113 8.33 25.18 25.19
CA ALA A 113 8.88 24.83 26.50
C ALA A 113 10.37 25.21 26.55
#